data_AF-A0A371YIC7-F1
#
_entry.id   AF-A0A371YIC7-F1
#
_cell.length_a   1.000
_cell.length_b   1.000
_cell.length_c   1.000
_cell.angle_alpha   90.00
_cell.angle_beta   90.00
_cell.angle_gamma   90.00
#
_symmetry.space_group_name_H-M   'P 1'
#
loop_
_entity.id
_entity.type
_entity.pdbx_description
1 polymer ?
#
loop_
_entity_poly.entity_id
_entity_poly.type
_entity_poly.pdbx_seq_one_letter_code
_entity_poly.pdbx_strand_id
1 'polypeptide(L)' 'METSEYITFIKKKPLKPKSKTRPLPKATQKYLEAEETLFQELEENNIGYRRKFQFEPTKNWRFDFYIVKLNLLIEI' A
#
# COMPACT_ATOMS: atom_id res chain seq x y z
N MET A 1 -35.62 -17.44 26.29
CA MET A 1 -35.24 -17.46 24.86
C MET A 1 -33.78 -17.80 24.79
N GLU A 2 -33.50 -19.02 24.38
CA GLU A 2 -32.15 -19.52 24.20
C GLU A 2 -31.53 -18.80 23.01
N THR A 3 -30.22 -18.48 23.04
CA THR A 3 -29.57 -17.67 21.99
C THR A 3 -29.72 -18.28 20.59
N SER A 4 -29.86 -19.61 20.53
CA SER A 4 -30.19 -20.40 19.35
C SER A 4 -31.55 -20.01 18.73
N GLU A 5 -32.59 -19.80 19.53
CA GLU A 5 -33.94 -19.42 19.08
C GLU A 5 -33.96 -18.00 18.52
N TYR A 6 -33.24 -17.06 19.15
CA TYR A 6 -33.13 -15.69 18.65
C TYR A 6 -32.44 -15.61 17.27
N ILE A 7 -31.40 -16.42 17.04
CA ILE A 7 -30.68 -16.47 15.76
C ILE A 7 -31.54 -17.06 14.64
N THR A 8 -32.38 -18.07 14.93
CA THR A 8 -33.28 -18.66 13.93
C THR A 8 -34.37 -17.69 13.49
N PHE A 9 -34.92 -16.89 14.40
CA PHE A 9 -35.92 -15.85 14.07
C PHE A 9 -35.38 -14.77 13.12
N ILE A 10 -34.11 -14.39 13.28
CA ILE A 10 -33.53 -13.27 12.52
C ILE A 10 -33.04 -13.71 11.13
N LYS A 11 -32.91 -15.03 10.88
CA LYS A 11 -32.36 -15.64 9.64
C LYS A 11 -30.99 -15.09 9.19
N LYS A 12 -30.33 -14.27 10.01
CA LYS A 12 -29.02 -13.71 9.72
C LYS A 12 -27.97 -14.75 10.09
N LYS A 13 -27.19 -15.17 9.10
CA LYS A 13 -25.99 -15.97 9.36
C LYS A 13 -25.02 -15.12 10.20
N PRO A 14 -24.32 -15.70 11.19
CA PRO A 14 -23.24 -14.99 11.86
C PRO A 14 -22.23 -14.53 10.81
N LEU A 15 -21.74 -13.30 10.96
CA LEU A 15 -20.70 -12.75 10.10
C LEU A 15 -19.51 -13.71 10.13
N LYS A 16 -19.25 -14.39 9.00
CA LYS A 16 -18.07 -15.24 8.89
C LYS A 16 -16.84 -14.34 9.07
N PRO A 17 -15.99 -14.57 10.09
CA PRO A 17 -14.76 -13.81 10.21
C PRO A 17 -13.94 -14.06 8.94
N LYS A 18 -13.62 -13.00 8.19
CA LYS A 18 -12.72 -13.10 7.04
C LYS A 18 -11.37 -13.62 7.56
N SER A 19 -10.82 -14.66 6.94
CA SER A 19 -9.49 -15.14 7.29
C SER A 19 -8.47 -14.04 6.99
N LYS A 20 -7.79 -13.55 8.03
CA LYS A 20 -6.68 -12.58 7.90
C LYS A 20 -5.38 -13.24 7.41
N THR A 21 -5.43 -14.51 7.02
CA THR A 21 -4.28 -15.34 6.68
C THR A 21 -3.77 -15.15 5.27
N ARG A 22 -4.44 -14.35 4.42
CA ARG A 22 -3.92 -14.07 3.09
C ARG A 22 -2.64 -13.25 3.24
N PRO A 23 -1.47 -13.76 2.82
CA PRO A 23 -0.24 -12.98 2.87
C PRO A 23 -0.43 -11.71 2.04
N LEU A 24 0.16 -10.60 2.49
CA LEU A 24 0.24 -9.40 1.66
C LEU A 24 0.83 -9.81 0.30
N PRO A 25 0.28 -9.29 -0.81
CA PRO A 25 0.91 -9.49 -2.10
C PRO A 25 2.36 -9.01 -1.98
N LYS A 26 3.31 -9.94 -2.12
CA LYS A 26 4.72 -9.58 -2.20
C LYS A 26 4.89 -8.68 -3.41
N ALA A 27 5.83 -7.75 -3.35
CA ALA A 27 6.17 -6.90 -4.50
C ALA A 27 6.30 -7.78 -5.74
N THR A 28 5.45 -7.51 -6.73
CA THR A 28 5.51 -8.21 -8.01
C THR A 28 6.86 -7.89 -8.64
N GLN A 29 7.52 -8.82 -9.34
CA GLN A 29 8.79 -8.55 -10.04
C GLN A 29 8.75 -7.23 -10.84
N LYS A 30 7.60 -6.89 -11.41
CA LYS A 30 7.33 -5.62 -12.10
C LYS A 30 7.61 -4.37 -11.28
N TYR A 31 7.31 -4.38 -9.98
CA TYR A 31 7.59 -3.25 -9.09
C TYR A 31 9.09 -3.06 -8.90
N LEU A 32 9.82 -4.17 -8.69
CA LEU A 32 11.28 -4.12 -8.51
C LEU A 32 11.97 -3.61 -9.78
N GLU A 33 11.53 -4.12 -10.93
CA GLU A 33 12.02 -3.69 -12.24
C GLU A 33 11.74 -2.19 -12.48
N ALA A 34 10.52 -1.72 -12.18
CA ALA A 34 10.17 -0.31 -12.33
C ALA A 34 10.92 0.61 -11.34
N GLU A 35 11.20 0.15 -10.12
CA GLU A 35 12.02 0.91 -9.16
C GLU A 35 13.47 1.05 -9.64
N GLU A 36 14.05 -0.02 -10.20
CA GLU A 36 15.41 -0.03 -10.73
C GLU A 36 15.55 0.86 -11.97
N THR A 37 14.63 0.78 -12.94
CA THR A 37 14.68 1.61 -14.15
C THR A 37 14.59 3.09 -13.81
N LEU A 38 13.67 3.46 -12.92
CA LEU A 38 13.46 4.85 -12.50
C LEU A 38 14.66 5.39 -11.72
N PHE A 39 15.30 4.56 -10.90
CA PHE A 39 16.54 4.91 -10.21
C PHE A 39 17.66 5.23 -11.20
N GLN A 40 17.85 4.37 -12.20
CA GLN A 40 18.91 4.52 -13.19
C GLN A 40 18.72 5.79 -14.04
N GLU A 41 17.50 6.05 -14.51
CA GLU A 41 17.19 7.28 -15.25
C GLU A 41 17.42 8.55 -14.43
N LEU A 42 17.07 8.55 -13.14
CA LEU A 42 17.29 9.71 -12.26
C LEU A 42 18.77 9.99 -12.02
N GLU A 43 19.58 8.94 -11.88
CA GLU A 43 21.03 9.04 -11.72
C GLU A 43 21.72 9.53 -13.00
N GLU A 44 21.36 8.97 -14.16
CA GLU A 44 21.86 9.39 -15.47
C GLU A 44 21.57 10.89 -15.74
N ASN A 45 20.38 11.35 -15.34
CA ASN A 45 19.98 12.75 -15.49
C ASN A 45 20.50 13.67 -14.37
N ASN A 46 21.28 13.16 -13.41
CA ASN A 46 21.76 13.91 -12.22
C ASN A 46 20.64 14.64 -11.46
N ILE A 47 19.48 13.99 -11.33
CA ILE A 47 18.32 14.56 -10.66
C ILE A 47 18.35 14.18 -9.18
N GLY A 48 18.34 15.18 -8.30
CA GLY A 48 18.22 14.94 -6.86
C GLY A 48 16.83 14.44 -6.48
N TYR A 49 16.76 13.23 -5.90
CA TYR A 49 15.52 12.62 -5.41
C TYR A 49 15.63 12.17 -3.95
N ARG A 50 14.48 11.94 -3.32
CA ARG A 50 14.34 11.31 -1.99
C ARG A 50 13.46 10.07 -2.08
N ARG A 51 13.88 8.99 -1.41
CA ARG A 51 13.10 7.75 -1.32
C ARG A 51 12.19 7.76 -0.10
N LYS A 52 11.06 7.05 -0.18
CA LYS A 52 10.09 6.86 0.92
C LYS A 52 9.67 8.19 1.56
N PHE A 53 9.35 9.16 0.73
CA PHE A 53 9.07 10.51 1.18
C PHE A 53 7.69 10.60 1.83
N GLN A 54 7.67 11.12 3.07
CA GLN A 54 6.45 11.38 3.82
C GLN A 54 6.29 12.89 3.96
N PHE A 55 5.26 13.44 3.31
CA PHE A 55 4.99 14.88 3.34
C PHE A 55 4.50 15.33 4.72
N GLU A 56 3.59 14.55 5.32
CA GLU A 56 3.06 14.77 6.67
C GLU A 56 3.41 13.58 7.58
N PRO A 57 4.18 13.79 8.67
CA PRO A 57 4.60 12.71 9.58
C PRO A 57 3.42 12.08 10.33
N THR A 58 2.28 12.77 10.41
CA THR A 58 1.06 12.29 11.08
C THR A 58 0.24 11.32 10.23
N LYS A 59 0.51 11.24 8.93
CA LYS A 59 -0.24 10.39 8.00
C LYS A 59 0.51 9.08 7.77
N ASN A 60 -0.19 7.95 7.75
CA ASN A 60 0.42 6.62 7.55
C ASN A 60 0.72 6.28 6.08
N TRP A 61 0.69 7.26 5.18
CA TRP A 61 0.94 7.07 3.76
C TRP A 61 2.20 7.84 3.35
N ARG A 62 2.92 7.31 2.36
CA ARG A 62 4.20 7.83 1.88
C ARG A 62 4.27 7.63 0.37
N PHE A 63 5.03 8.46 -0.32
CA PHE A 63 5.40 8.22 -1.71
C PHE A 63 6.70 7.43 -1.80
N ASP A 64 6.89 6.71 -2.90
CA ASP A 64 8.15 5.98 -3.12
C ASP A 64 9.28 6.93 -3.51
N PHE A 65 8.99 7.93 -4.34
CA PHE A 65 9.96 8.94 -4.76
C PHE A 65 9.44 10.37 -4.68
N TYR A 66 10.35 11.27 -4.33
CA TYR A 66 10.16 12.71 -4.40
C TYR A 66 11.32 13.36 -5.16
N ILE A 67 11.03 13.96 -6.30
CA ILE A 67 11.99 14.71 -7.11
C ILE A 67 12.01 16.16 -6.61
N VAL A 68 13.09 16.54 -5.94
CA VAL A 68 13.17 17.83 -5.22
C VAL A 68 13.15 19.02 -6.18
N LYS A 69 13.84 18.91 -7.32
CA LYS A 69 13.99 20.03 -8.27
C LYS A 69 12.68 20.34 -9.01
N LEU A 70 11.85 19.34 -9.24
CA LEU A 70 10.61 19.43 -10.01
C LEU A 70 9.37 19.47 -9.11
N ASN A 71 9.53 19.34 -7.78
CA ASN A 71 8.45 19.15 -6.82
C ASN A 71 7.46 18.05 -7.25
N LEU A 72 7.99 16.94 -7.78
CA LEU A 72 7.20 15.85 -8.36
C LEU A 72 7.23 14.62 -7.44
N LEU A 73 6.07 13.98 -7.27
CA LEU A 73 5.88 12.82 -6.40
C LEU A 73 5.48 11.61 -7.25
N ILE A 74 6.11 10.47 -7.02
CA ILE A 74 5.91 9.24 -7.81
C ILE A 74 5.62 8.08 -6.85
N GLU A 75 4.64 7.26 -7.21
CA GLU A 75 4.25 6.00 -6.55
C GLU A 75 4.22 4.90 -7.62
N ILE A 76 4.77 3.73 -7.30
CA ILE A 76 4.99 2.61 -8.25
C ILE A 76 4.10 1.41 -7.89
#